data_AF-A0A2S8EQV7-F1
#
_entry.id   AF-A0A2S8EQV7-F1
#
_cell.length_a   1.000
_cell.length_b   1.000
_cell.length_c   1.000
_cell.angle_alpha   90.00
_cell.angle_beta   90.00
_cell.angle_gamma   90.00
#
_symmetry.space_group_name_H-M   'P 1'
#
loop_
_entity.id
_entity.type
_entity.pdbx_description
1 polymer ?
#
loop_
_entity_poly.entity_id
_entity_poly.type
_entity_poly.pdbx_seq_one_letter_code
_entity_poly.pdbx_strand_id
1 'polypeptide(L)'
;MSHKKASYLTLAALTLLAGAYFWAAIELRDPGTRGSIGPGYFPVILSVLLVILCAISFVQTLRSEEDRVIRIPNLGFVAAALVLAGLFLIAWHFLDAFYAIAFAFVAALMTLFSPRGGVRQHAFNLTLALVLIAGVYGLFGFIMQVRF
;
A
#
# COMPACT_ATOMS: atom_id res chain seq x y z
N MET A 1 -14.24 17.98 -10.47
CA MET A 1 -14.43 18.28 -9.03
C MET A 1 -13.45 19.38 -8.65
N SER A 2 -13.86 20.35 -7.83
CA SER A 2 -12.97 21.41 -7.30
C SER A 2 -11.83 20.79 -6.48
N HIS A 3 -10.64 21.38 -6.55
CA HIS A 3 -9.46 20.88 -5.84
C HIS A 3 -9.72 20.71 -4.34
N LYS A 4 -10.33 21.72 -3.72
CA LYS A 4 -10.65 21.71 -2.28
C LYS A 4 -11.62 20.58 -1.92
N LYS A 5 -12.66 20.37 -2.71
CA LYS A 5 -13.64 19.29 -2.46
C LYS A 5 -12.99 17.90 -2.55
N ALA A 6 -12.12 17.70 -3.54
CA ALA A 6 -11.37 16.46 -3.67
C ALA A 6 -10.41 16.23 -2.51
N SER A 7 -9.63 17.25 -2.15
CA SER A 7 -8.69 17.16 -1.05
C SER A 7 -9.39 16.85 0.26
N TYR A 8 -10.51 17.50 0.57
CA TYR A 8 -11.28 17.16 1.78
C TYR A 8 -11.85 15.74 1.75
N LEU A 9 -12.37 15.29 0.61
CA LEU A 9 -12.87 13.92 0.47
C LEU A 9 -11.75 12.89 0.68
N THR A 10 -10.60 13.11 0.06
CA THR A 10 -9.43 12.24 0.20
C THR A 10 -8.89 12.25 1.63
N LEU A 11 -8.77 13.43 2.26
CA LEU A 11 -8.32 13.55 3.64
C LEU A 11 -9.28 12.88 4.62
N ALA A 12 -10.59 13.01 4.43
CA ALA A 12 -11.59 12.31 5.22
C ALA A 12 -11.43 10.79 5.07
N ALA A 13 -11.31 10.29 3.83
CA ALA A 13 -11.11 8.86 3.57
C ALA A 13 -9.81 8.32 4.20
N LEU A 14 -8.70 9.04 4.05
CA LEU A 14 -7.41 8.65 4.63
C LEU A 14 -7.42 8.71 6.15
N THR A 15 -8.10 9.68 6.75
CA THR A 15 -8.24 9.78 8.21
C THR A 15 -9.07 8.62 8.76
N LEU A 16 -10.16 8.25 8.09
CA LEU A 16 -10.96 7.07 8.45
C LEU A 16 -10.14 5.78 8.32
N LEU A 17 -9.37 5.64 7.24
CA LEU A 17 -8.47 4.51 7.04
C LEU A 17 -7.41 4.45 8.15
N ALA A 18 -6.81 5.58 8.51
CA ALA A 18 -5.84 5.66 9.60
C ALA A 18 -6.44 5.23 10.94
N GLY A 19 -7.67 5.65 11.23
CA GLY A 19 -8.41 5.23 12.42
C GLY A 19 -8.69 3.72 12.45
N ALA A 20 -9.18 3.17 11.34
CA ALA A 20 -9.43 1.73 11.20
C ALA A 20 -8.12 0.92 11.35
N TYR A 21 -7.03 1.39 10.74
CA TYR A 21 -5.72 0.75 10.84
C TYR A 21 -5.15 0.80 12.26
N PHE A 22 -5.31 1.94 12.95
CA PHE A 22 -4.91 2.08 14.35
C PHE A 22 -5.70 1.16 15.27
N TRP A 23 -7.01 1.02 15.03
CA TRP A 23 -7.87 0.10 15.77
C TRP A 23 -7.40 -1.35 15.63
N ALA A 24 -7.24 -1.82 14.38
CA ALA A 24 -6.72 -3.16 14.11
C ALA A 24 -5.32 -3.39 14.70
N ALA A 25 -4.47 -2.35 14.70
CA ALA A 25 -3.14 -2.42 15.27
C ALA A 25 -3.14 -2.61 16.80
N ILE A 26 -4.10 -2.04 17.52
CA ILE A 26 -4.25 -2.23 18.95
C ILE A 26 -4.66 -3.67 19.28
N GLU A 27 -5.55 -4.26 18.47
CA GLU A 27 -5.96 -5.67 18.63
C GLU A 27 -4.78 -6.64 18.47
N LEU A 28 -3.77 -6.28 17.68
CA LEU A 28 -2.54 -7.05 17.48
C LEU A 28 -1.51 -6.92 18.62
N ARG A 29 -1.78 -6.13 19.67
CA ARG A 29 -0.85 -5.97 20.80
C ARG A 29 -0.97 -7.14 21.77
N ASP A 30 0.03 -8.00 21.77
CA ASP A 30 0.16 -9.08 22.77
C ASP A 30 0.72 -8.53 24.11
N PRO A 31 -0.01 -8.67 25.24
CA PRO A 31 0.46 -8.28 26.57
C PRO A 31 1.76 -8.95 27.02
N GLY A 32 2.12 -10.10 26.43
CA GLY A 32 3.36 -10.82 26.71
C GLY A 32 4.62 -10.16 26.12
N THR A 33 4.45 -9.22 25.19
CA THR A 33 5.56 -8.56 24.46
C THR A 33 5.90 -7.16 24.98
N ARG A 34 5.60 -6.85 26.25
CA ARG A 34 5.72 -5.52 26.88
C ARG A 34 7.09 -4.82 26.84
N GLY A 35 8.12 -5.43 26.23
CA GLY A 35 9.44 -4.84 26.00
C GLY A 35 10.05 -5.12 24.63
N SER A 36 9.34 -5.76 23.69
CA SER A 36 9.83 -6.09 22.35
C SER A 36 8.97 -5.46 21.26
N ILE A 37 9.53 -5.33 20.05
CA ILE A 37 8.78 -4.87 18.87
C ILE A 37 7.78 -5.96 18.49
N GLY A 38 6.55 -5.83 18.99
CA GLY A 38 5.44 -6.72 18.64
C GLY A 38 4.78 -6.37 17.30
N PRO A 39 3.92 -7.25 16.77
CA PRO A 39 3.30 -7.09 15.45
C PRO A 39 2.43 -5.83 15.33
N GLY A 40 1.88 -5.33 16.43
CA GLY A 40 1.13 -4.06 16.46
C GLY A 40 2.00 -2.79 16.47
N TYR A 41 3.33 -2.87 16.63
CA TYR A 41 4.19 -1.70 16.78
C TYR A 41 4.28 -0.85 15.50
N PHE A 42 4.64 -1.47 14.37
CA PHE A 42 4.74 -0.78 13.08
C PHE A 42 3.41 -0.22 12.59
N PRO A 43 2.28 -0.96 12.63
CA PRO A 43 1.00 -0.43 12.21
C PRO A 43 0.55 0.80 13.01
N VAL A 44 0.83 0.85 14.32
CA VAL A 44 0.56 2.03 15.16
C VAL A 44 1.35 3.24 14.70
N ILE A 45 2.66 3.10 14.48
CA ILE A 45 3.51 4.20 14.00
C ILE A 45 3.00 4.74 12.66
N LEU A 46 2.69 3.84 11.73
CA LEU A 46 2.19 4.22 10.41
C LEU A 46 0.87 4.99 10.50
N SER A 47 -0.05 4.54 11.37
CA SER A 47 -1.34 5.20 11.59
C SER A 47 -1.15 6.61 12.14
N VAL A 48 -0.28 6.77 13.15
CA VAL A 48 0.00 8.09 13.76
C VAL A 48 0.61 9.04 12.74
N LEU A 49 1.61 8.58 11.97
CA LEU A 49 2.21 9.38 10.91
C LEU A 49 1.18 9.79 9.86
N LEU A 50 0.30 8.88 9.45
CA LEU A 50 -0.75 9.16 8.47
C LEU A 50 -1.72 10.23 8.97
N VAL A 51 -2.12 10.19 10.25
CA VAL A 51 -2.96 11.22 10.87
C VAL A 51 -2.25 12.58 10.87
N ILE A 52 -0.97 12.63 11.26
CA ILE A 52 -0.18 13.86 11.27
C ILE A 52 -0.10 14.46 9.86
N LEU A 53 0.21 13.64 8.85
CA LEU A 53 0.30 14.08 7.47
C LEU A 53 -1.06 14.58 6.96
N CYS A 54 -2.16 13.91 7.30
CA CYS A 54 -3.51 14.37 6.96
C CYS A 54 -3.82 15.73 7.59
N ALA A 55 -3.45 15.95 8.86
CA ALA A 55 -3.63 17.23 9.53
C ALA A 55 -2.82 18.35 8.86
N ILE A 56 -1.56 18.10 8.50
CA ILE A 56 -0.71 19.05 7.77
C ILE A 56 -1.35 19.39 6.41
N SER A 57 -1.73 18.38 5.63
CA SER A 57 -2.36 18.56 4.32
C SER A 57 -3.72 19.27 4.40
N PHE A 58 -4.47 19.06 5.49
CA PHE A 58 -5.71 19.80 5.73
C PHE A 58 -5.45 21.31 5.91
N VAL A 59 -4.47 21.68 6.74
CA VAL A 59 -4.07 23.08 6.94
C VAL A 59 -3.56 23.70 5.64
N GLN A 60 -2.77 22.97 4.84
CA GLN A 60 -2.32 23.44 3.53
C GLN A 60 -3.50 23.65 2.57
N THR A 61 -4.48 22.76 2.57
CA THR A 61 -5.68 22.86 1.73
C THR A 61 -6.53 24.07 2.11
N LEU A 62 -6.66 24.36 3.41
CA LEU A 62 -7.35 25.56 3.90
C LEU A 62 -6.68 26.85 3.44
N ARG A 63 -5.34 26.89 3.44
CA ARG A 63 -4.54 28.05 3.03
C ARG A 63 -4.38 28.21 1.51
N SER A 64 -4.79 27.22 0.73
CA SER A 64 -4.72 27.29 -0.73
C SER A 64 -5.85 28.17 -1.27
N GLU A 65 -5.52 29.20 -2.03
CA GLU A 65 -6.51 30.08 -2.67
C GLU A 65 -6.90 29.63 -4.09
N GLU A 66 -6.12 28.74 -4.69
CA GLU A 66 -6.32 28.32 -6.07
C GLU A 66 -7.32 27.16 -6.19
N ASP A 67 -8.45 27.42 -6.84
CA ASP A 67 -9.41 26.37 -7.22
C ASP A 67 -9.03 25.78 -8.59
N ARG A 68 -7.95 24.99 -8.61
CA ARG A 68 -7.53 24.28 -9.84
C ARG A 68 -8.48 23.10 -10.10
N VAL A 69 -8.83 22.87 -11.36
CA VAL A 69 -9.55 21.65 -11.75
C VAL A 69 -8.58 20.48 -11.70
N ILE A 70 -8.87 19.49 -10.85
CA ILE A 70 -8.07 18.26 -10.79
C ILE A 70 -8.36 17.45 -12.06
N ARG A 71 -7.31 17.27 -12.88
CA ARG A 71 -7.27 16.22 -13.89
C ARG A 71 -6.48 15.06 -13.31
N ILE A 72 -7.08 13.89 -13.24
CA ILE A 72 -6.37 12.65 -12.89
C ILE A 72 -5.86 12.06 -14.19
N PRO A 73 -4.60 12.28 -14.59
CA PRO A 73 -4.04 11.59 -15.74
C PRO A 73 -4.07 10.08 -15.45
N ASN A 74 -4.30 9.28 -16.49
CA ASN A 74 -4.18 7.81 -16.39
C ASN A 74 -5.15 7.13 -15.40
N LEU A 75 -6.37 7.66 -15.23
CA LEU A 75 -7.39 7.08 -14.35
C LEU A 75 -7.63 5.57 -14.60
N GLY A 76 -7.54 5.13 -15.86
CA GLY A 76 -7.65 3.71 -16.21
C GLY A 76 -6.55 2.83 -15.58
N PHE A 77 -5.31 3.32 -15.54
CA PHE A 77 -4.20 2.61 -14.89
C PHE A 77 -4.37 2.57 -13.36
N VAL A 78 -4.86 3.66 -12.77
CA VAL A 78 -5.17 3.71 -11.33
C VAL A 78 -6.27 2.70 -10.99
N ALA A 79 -7.36 2.68 -11.76
CA ALA A 79 -8.44 1.73 -11.58
C ALA A 79 -7.96 0.28 -11.74
N ALA A 80 -7.16 -0.01 -12.76
CA ALA A 80 -6.59 -1.35 -12.98
C ALA A 80 -5.68 -1.79 -11.82
N ALA A 81 -4.86 -0.89 -11.27
CA ALA A 81 -4.03 -1.19 -10.11
C ALA A 81 -4.87 -1.49 -8.85
N LEU A 82 -5.96 -0.74 -8.63
CA LEU A 82 -6.90 -1.00 -7.52
C LEU A 82 -7.58 -2.36 -7.65
N VAL A 83 -8.01 -2.71 -8.86
CA VAL A 83 -8.61 -4.03 -9.15
C VAL A 83 -7.58 -5.15 -8.91
N LEU A 84 -6.35 -5.00 -9.41
CA LEU A 84 -5.28 -5.96 -9.15
C LEU A 84 -4.99 -6.12 -7.66
N ALA A 85 -5.00 -5.04 -6.88
CA ALA A 85 -4.81 -5.10 -5.44
C ALA A 85 -5.95 -5.86 -4.74
N GLY A 86 -7.20 -5.63 -5.15
CA GLY A 86 -8.35 -6.40 -4.65
C GLY A 86 -8.24 -7.89 -4.99
N LEU A 87 -7.89 -8.23 -6.23
CA LEU A 87 -7.67 -9.60 -6.66
C LEU A 87 -6.52 -10.28 -5.90
N PHE A 88 -5.44 -9.55 -5.62
CA PHE A 88 -4.34 -10.03 -4.80
C PHE A 88 -4.81 -10.42 -3.40
N LEU A 89 -5.57 -9.54 -2.72
CA LEU A 89 -6.08 -9.81 -1.37
C LEU A 89 -7.02 -11.02 -1.34
N ILE A 90 -7.92 -11.11 -2.32
CA ILE A 90 -8.84 -12.25 -2.46
C ILE A 90 -8.05 -13.54 -2.70
N ALA A 91 -7.14 -13.55 -3.66
CA ALA A 91 -6.35 -14.73 -3.99
C ALA A 91 -5.51 -15.19 -2.79
N TRP A 92 -4.89 -14.25 -2.07
CA TRP A 92 -4.11 -14.57 -0.88
C TRP A 92 -4.98 -15.21 0.21
N HIS A 93 -6.17 -14.65 0.46
CA HIS A 93 -7.10 -15.17 1.46
C HIS A 93 -7.55 -16.62 1.18
N PHE A 94 -7.69 -17.02 -0.08
CA PHE A 94 -8.20 -18.35 -0.44
C PHE A 94 -7.13 -19.41 -0.70
N LEU A 95 -5.93 -19.03 -1.12
CA LEU A 95 -4.91 -19.97 -1.59
C LEU A 95 -3.74 -20.14 -0.62
N ASP A 96 -3.62 -19.28 0.40
CA ASP A 96 -2.51 -19.24 1.39
C ASP A 96 -1.09 -19.19 0.79
N ALA A 97 -0.96 -19.01 -0.53
CA ALA A 97 0.30 -19.00 -1.27
C ALA A 97 0.87 -17.59 -1.43
N PHE A 98 1.13 -16.89 -0.31
CA PHE A 98 1.50 -15.47 -0.30
C PHE A 98 2.59 -15.11 -1.32
N TYR A 99 3.73 -15.80 -1.32
CA TYR A 99 4.86 -15.44 -2.17
C TYR A 99 4.58 -15.61 -3.67
N ALA A 100 3.88 -16.68 -4.06
CA ALA A 100 3.53 -16.91 -5.45
C ALA A 100 2.53 -15.85 -5.96
N ILE A 101 1.56 -15.49 -5.13
CA ILE A 101 0.53 -14.49 -5.45
C ILE A 101 1.13 -13.09 -5.46
N ALA A 102 2.02 -12.78 -4.51
CA ALA A 102 2.75 -11.52 -4.47
C ALA A 102 3.64 -11.36 -5.70
N PHE A 103 4.31 -12.43 -6.14
CA PHE A 103 5.07 -12.43 -7.40
C PHE A 103 4.18 -12.09 -8.60
N ALA A 104 3.06 -12.80 -8.75
CA ALA A 104 2.13 -12.55 -9.85
C ALA A 104 1.59 -11.11 -9.83
N PHE A 105 1.24 -10.60 -8.65
CA PHE A 105 0.75 -9.24 -8.45
C PHE A 105 1.80 -8.18 -8.82
N VAL A 106 3.03 -8.30 -8.30
CA VAL A 106 4.13 -7.36 -8.60
C VAL A 106 4.49 -7.41 -10.08
N ALA A 107 4.57 -8.60 -10.68
CA ALA A 107 4.83 -8.77 -12.10
C ALA A 107 3.73 -8.13 -12.97
N ALA A 108 2.46 -8.30 -12.59
CA ALA A 108 1.32 -7.70 -13.26
C ALA A 108 1.36 -6.17 -13.16
N LEU A 109 1.65 -5.59 -11.99
CA LEU A 109 1.81 -4.15 -11.81
C LEU A 109 2.96 -3.59 -12.64
N MET A 110 4.14 -4.20 -12.59
CA MET A 110 5.31 -3.77 -13.37
C MET A 110 5.04 -3.80 -14.86
N THR A 111 4.28 -4.80 -15.32
CA THR A 111 3.86 -4.92 -16.70
C THR A 111 2.82 -3.85 -17.08
N LEU A 112 1.82 -3.64 -16.23
CA LEU A 112 0.76 -2.66 -16.44
C LEU A 112 1.31 -1.23 -16.56
N PHE A 113 2.31 -0.87 -15.74
CA PHE A 113 2.92 0.45 -15.76
C PHE A 113 4.11 0.58 -16.73
N SER A 114 4.39 -0.42 -17.56
CA SER A 114 5.49 -0.35 -18.51
C SER A 114 5.08 0.37 -19.81
N PRO A 115 5.73 1.50 -20.16
CA PRO A 115 5.30 2.35 -21.28
C PRO A 115 5.53 1.76 -22.67
N ARG A 116 6.35 0.69 -22.81
CA ARG A 116 6.64 0.02 -24.10
C ARG A 116 6.81 -1.49 -23.88
N GLY A 117 5.74 -2.26 -24.07
CA GLY A 117 5.66 -3.70 -23.82
C GLY A 117 6.34 -4.58 -24.87
N GLY A 118 7.67 -4.65 -24.84
CA GLY A 118 8.44 -5.66 -25.57
C GLY A 118 8.70 -6.91 -24.74
N VAL A 119 8.90 -8.07 -25.39
CA VAL A 119 9.24 -9.35 -24.71
C VAL A 119 10.42 -9.19 -23.75
N ARG A 120 11.46 -8.44 -24.16
CA ARG A 120 12.64 -8.14 -23.33
C ARG A 120 12.27 -7.37 -22.05
N GLN A 121 11.32 -6.43 -22.14
CA GLN A 121 10.88 -5.65 -21.00
C GLN A 121 10.01 -6.47 -20.05
N HIS A 122 9.12 -7.31 -20.58
CA HIS A 122 8.34 -8.23 -19.74
C HIS A 122 9.23 -9.24 -19.04
N ALA A 123 10.24 -9.78 -19.73
CA ALA A 123 11.23 -10.66 -19.11
C ALA A 123 12.00 -9.95 -17.99
N PHE A 124 12.47 -8.72 -18.23
CA PHE A 124 13.14 -7.92 -17.20
C PHE A 124 12.22 -7.64 -16.00
N ASN A 125 10.97 -7.27 -16.23
CA ASN A 125 9.98 -7.04 -15.16
C ASN A 125 9.73 -8.32 -14.34
N LEU A 126 9.62 -9.48 -14.99
CA LEU A 126 9.46 -10.77 -14.32
C LEU A 126 10.69 -11.10 -13.46
N THR A 127 11.89 -10.91 -13.99
CA THR A 127 13.14 -11.10 -13.23
C THR A 127 13.19 -10.16 -12.03
N LEU A 128 12.86 -8.89 -12.21
CA LEU A 128 12.87 -7.91 -11.14
C LEU A 128 11.84 -8.23 -10.06
N ALA A 129 10.63 -8.64 -10.46
CA ALA A 129 9.60 -9.10 -9.53
C ALA A 129 10.07 -10.33 -8.74
N LEU A 130 10.71 -11.30 -9.40
CA LEU A 130 11.25 -12.50 -8.75
C LEU A 130 12.33 -12.14 -7.72
N VAL A 131 13.27 -11.27 -8.10
CA VAL A 131 14.33 -10.80 -7.20
C VAL A 131 13.75 -10.07 -6.00
N LEU A 132 12.74 -9.22 -6.21
CA LEU A 132 12.08 -8.49 -5.13
C LEU A 132 11.38 -9.44 -4.16
N ILE A 133 10.61 -10.41 -4.66
CA ILE A 133 9.94 -11.41 -3.81
C ILE A 133 10.93 -12.33 -3.10
N ALA A 134 11.98 -12.76 -3.77
CA ALA A 134 13.07 -13.53 -3.14
C ALA A 134 13.77 -12.72 -2.05
N GLY A 135 13.97 -11.41 -2.26
CA GLY A 135 14.51 -10.49 -1.27
C GLY A 135 13.58 -10.34 -0.05
N VAL A 136 12.26 -10.20 -0.26
CA VAL A 136 11.27 -10.18 0.82
C VAL A 136 11.26 -11.52 1.58
N TYR A 137 11.26 -12.65 0.88
CA TYR A 137 11.35 -13.97 1.50
C TYR A 137 12.61 -14.09 2.38
N GLY A 138 13.77 -13.71 1.85
CA GLY A 138 15.03 -13.70 2.58
C GLY A 138 14.99 -12.77 3.79
N LEU A 139 14.47 -11.55 3.64
CA LEU A 139 14.34 -10.58 4.73
C LEU A 139 13.51 -11.16 5.89
N PHE A 140 12.32 -11.70 5.60
CA PHE A 140 11.45 -12.25 6.63
C PHE A 140 11.97 -13.57 7.22
N GLY A 141 12.57 -14.43 6.39
CA GLY A 141 13.15 -15.69 6.84
C GLY A 141 14.40 -15.51 7.71
N PHE A 142 15.33 -14.63 7.31
CA PHE A 142 16.61 -14.44 8.00
C PHE A 142 16.53 -13.43 9.15
N ILE A 143 15.86 -12.30 8.96
CA ILE A 143 15.86 -11.21 9.95
C ILE A 143 14.75 -11.39 10.98
N MET A 144 13.55 -11.77 10.53
CA MET A 144 12.40 -11.86 11.42
C MET A 144 12.17 -13.26 11.99
N GLN A 145 12.95 -14.26 11.56
CA GLN A 145 12.80 -15.68 11.95
C GLN A 145 11.35 -16.19 11.83
N VAL A 146 10.55 -15.59 10.95
CA VAL A 146 9.16 -15.99 10.74
C VAL A 146 9.20 -17.31 9.99
N ARG A 147 8.87 -18.40 10.70
CA ARG A 147 8.62 -19.70 10.08
C ARG A 147 7.15 -19.71 9.66
N PHE A 148 6.92 -19.73 8.36
CA PHE A 148 5.60 -19.91 7.75
C PHE A 148 5.25 -21.39 7.72
#